data_AF-A0A6L3X4D3-F1
#
_entry.id   AF-A0A6L3X4D3-F1
#
_cell.length_a   1.000
_cell.length_b   1.000
_cell.length_c   1.000
_cell.angle_alpha   90.00
_cell.angle_beta   90.00
_cell.angle_gamma   90.00
#
_symmetry.space_group_name_H-M   'P 1'
#
loop_
_entity.id
_entity.type
_entity.pdbx_description
1 polymer ?
#
loop_
_entity_poly.entity_id
_entity_poly.type
_entity_poly.pdbx_seq_one_letter_code
_entity_poly.pdbx_strand_id
1 'polypeptide(L)'
;MEGHTGAAAAGKVVEAFGHFLVGGNFAIGIVVFVILVIINFMVITKGAGRIAEVGARFVLDGMPGKQMAIDADLNAGLIAEDEAKKRRAEVTQEADFYGSMDGASKFVRGDAIAGILIMVINVVGGLLVGVLQHGMDMSHAAESYTLPTIGDGLVAQIPALVISTAAGVIVTRVSTDQDVGEQMVGQLFSNPRVMLLSAAVLGLLGMVPGMPNLVFLLFTAALLGLAWWMRGRETQP
;
A
#
# COMPACT_ATOMS: atom_id res chain seq x y z
N MET A 1 -15.61 -21.88 7.69
CA MET A 1 -17.06 -22.11 7.82
C MET A 1 -17.45 -21.95 9.29
N GLU A 2 -17.30 -20.75 9.87
CA GLU A 2 -17.67 -20.43 11.27
C GLU A 2 -18.13 -18.96 11.42
N GLY A 3 -18.70 -18.36 10.37
CA GLY A 3 -19.12 -16.94 10.42
C GLY A 3 -20.21 -16.63 11.46
N HIS A 4 -20.84 -17.66 12.03
CA HIS A 4 -21.91 -17.56 13.02
C HIS A 4 -21.40 -17.55 14.48
N THR A 5 -20.11 -17.80 14.74
CA THR A 5 -19.54 -17.79 16.11
C THR A 5 -19.10 -16.41 16.57
N GLY A 6 -19.46 -15.34 15.84
CA GLY A 6 -19.08 -13.97 16.15
C GLY A 6 -17.64 -13.64 15.73
N ALA A 7 -17.16 -12.48 16.20
CA ALA A 7 -15.97 -11.78 15.72
C ALA A 7 -14.65 -12.59 15.68
N ALA A 8 -14.57 -13.73 16.40
CA ALA A 8 -13.44 -14.66 16.39
C ALA A 8 -13.18 -15.37 15.04
N ALA A 9 -14.14 -15.36 14.11
CA ALA A 9 -14.00 -15.98 12.79
C ALA A 9 -13.14 -15.14 11.83
N ALA A 10 -13.05 -13.82 12.06
CA ALA A 10 -12.11 -12.95 11.37
C ALA A 10 -10.83 -12.89 12.20
N GLY A 11 -9.66 -13.00 11.57
CA GLY A 11 -8.39 -13.02 12.30
C GLY A 11 -8.28 -11.83 13.28
N LYS A 12 -7.65 -12.05 14.44
CA LYS A 12 -7.59 -11.08 15.56
C LYS A 12 -7.24 -9.64 15.16
N VAL A 13 -6.44 -9.46 14.10
CA VAL A 13 -6.08 -8.13 13.55
C VAL A 13 -7.31 -7.44 12.94
N VAL A 14 -8.08 -8.16 12.13
CA VAL A 14 -9.29 -7.66 11.47
C VAL A 14 -10.34 -7.26 12.50
N GLU A 15 -10.57 -8.10 13.50
CA GLU A 15 -11.47 -7.84 14.62
C GLU A 15 -11.04 -6.61 15.42
N ALA A 16 -9.75 -6.52 15.78
CA ALA A 16 -9.22 -5.38 16.53
C ALA A 16 -9.36 -4.06 15.78
N PHE A 17 -9.08 -4.04 14.46
CA PHE A 17 -9.26 -2.85 13.62
C PHE A 17 -10.74 -2.44 13.52
N GLY A 18 -11.66 -3.40 13.37
CA GLY A 18 -13.10 -3.14 13.36
C GLY A 18 -13.57 -2.53 14.68
N HIS A 19 -13.19 -3.12 15.82
CA HIS A 19 -13.59 -2.61 17.14
C HIS A 19 -12.98 -1.26 17.49
N PHE A 20 -11.71 -1.02 17.14
CA PHE A 20 -11.03 0.26 17.35
C PHE A 20 -11.77 1.42 16.68
N LEU A 21 -12.28 1.17 15.47
CA LEU A 21 -12.95 2.19 14.65
C LEU A 21 -14.39 2.46 15.09
N VAL A 22 -15.06 1.44 15.64
CA VAL A 22 -16.44 1.52 16.11
C VAL A 22 -16.53 2.16 17.51
N GLY A 23 -15.49 2.03 18.34
CA GLY A 23 -15.36 2.79 19.60
C GLY A 23 -16.52 2.57 20.60
N GLY A 24 -17.26 1.47 20.48
CA GLY A 24 -18.44 1.15 21.31
C GLY A 24 -19.78 1.67 20.79
N ASN A 25 -19.84 2.39 19.67
CA ASN A 25 -21.09 2.79 19.03
C ASN A 25 -21.10 2.36 17.56
N PHE A 26 -21.85 1.29 17.29
CA PHE A 26 -21.98 0.68 15.97
C PHE A 26 -22.41 1.67 14.87
N ALA A 27 -23.36 2.57 15.18
CA ALA A 27 -23.82 3.57 14.22
C ALA A 27 -22.72 4.58 13.85
N ILE A 28 -21.94 5.03 14.84
CA ILE A 28 -20.79 5.92 14.59
C ILE A 28 -19.74 5.19 13.76
N GLY A 29 -19.46 3.92 14.09
CA GLY A 29 -18.50 3.10 13.35
C GLY A 29 -18.84 2.96 11.86
N ILE A 30 -20.11 2.71 11.53
CA ILE A 30 -20.58 2.67 10.13
C ILE A 30 -20.38 4.03 9.45
N VAL A 31 -20.71 5.14 10.10
CA VAL A 31 -20.56 6.47 9.50
C VAL A 31 -19.08 6.78 9.22
N VAL A 32 -18.19 6.54 10.19
CA VAL A 32 -16.75 6.74 10.02
C VAL A 32 -16.21 5.83 8.93
N PHE A 33 -16.66 4.57 8.88
CA PHE A 33 -16.28 3.64 7.84
C PHE A 33 -16.68 4.12 6.44
N VAL A 34 -17.93 4.55 6.25
CA VAL A 34 -18.41 5.09 4.98
C VAL A 34 -17.59 6.32 4.57
N ILE A 35 -17.25 7.21 5.51
CA ILE A 35 -16.36 8.34 5.24
C ILE A 35 -14.99 7.85 4.78
N LEU A 36 -14.39 6.87 5.44
CA LEU A 36 -13.09 6.32 5.06
C LEU A 36 -13.10 5.65 3.69
N VAL A 37 -14.14 4.88 3.37
CA VAL A 37 -14.33 4.29 2.05
C VAL A 37 -14.47 5.38 0.99
N ILE A 38 -15.25 6.44 1.27
CA ILE A 38 -15.39 7.58 0.36
C ILE A 38 -14.05 8.29 0.16
N ILE A 39 -13.29 8.55 1.21
CA ILE A 39 -11.96 9.17 1.10
C ILE A 39 -11.01 8.27 0.31
N ASN A 40 -10.96 6.98 0.63
CA ASN A 40 -10.11 6.00 -0.06
C ASN A 40 -10.44 5.95 -1.57
N PHE A 41 -11.72 5.95 -1.94
CA PHE A 41 -12.12 5.86 -3.33
C PHE A 41 -12.07 7.20 -4.08
N MET A 42 -12.73 8.24 -3.55
CA MET A 42 -12.85 9.52 -4.23
C MET A 42 -11.58 10.35 -4.18
N VAL A 43 -10.85 10.33 -3.06
CA VAL A 43 -9.66 11.17 -2.88
C VAL A 43 -8.41 10.41 -3.27
N ILE A 44 -8.18 9.23 -2.68
CA ILE A 44 -6.92 8.51 -2.90
C ILE A 44 -6.94 7.85 -4.28
N THR A 45 -7.88 6.95 -4.55
CA THR A 45 -7.88 6.16 -5.79
C THR A 45 -8.14 7.02 -7.03
N LYS A 46 -9.22 7.81 -7.03
CA LYS A 46 -9.53 8.70 -8.16
C LYS A 46 -8.56 9.88 -8.29
N GLY A 47 -8.07 10.42 -7.18
CA GLY A 47 -7.08 11.50 -7.18
C GLY A 47 -5.72 11.03 -7.70
N ALA A 48 -5.23 9.89 -7.21
CA ALA A 48 -4.00 9.27 -7.70
C ALA A 48 -4.08 8.93 -9.19
N GLY A 49 -5.21 8.38 -9.65
CA GLY A 49 -5.42 8.10 -11.08
C GLY A 49 -5.35 9.37 -11.94
N ARG A 50 -5.97 10.48 -11.52
CA ARG A 50 -5.91 11.75 -12.27
C ARG A 50 -4.50 12.33 -12.30
N ILE A 51 -3.79 12.30 -11.18
CA ILE A 51 -2.42 12.82 -11.10
C ILE A 51 -1.47 11.95 -11.92
N ALA A 52 -1.61 10.63 -11.87
CA ALA A 52 -0.79 9.69 -12.65
C ALA A 52 -1.08 9.81 -14.14
N GLU A 53 -2.34 9.81 -14.57
CA GLU A 53 -2.73 9.92 -15.99
C GLU A 53 -2.26 11.26 -16.58
N VAL A 54 -2.55 12.37 -15.91
CA VAL A 54 -2.22 13.71 -16.40
C VAL A 54 -0.70 13.96 -16.33
N GLY A 55 -0.06 13.57 -15.23
CA GLY A 55 1.38 13.73 -15.04
C GLY A 55 2.19 12.87 -16.00
N ALA A 56 1.84 11.60 -16.14
CA ALA A 56 2.50 10.71 -17.10
C ALA A 56 2.30 11.21 -18.52
N ARG A 57 1.08 11.61 -18.90
CA ARG A 57 0.81 12.10 -20.24
C ARG A 57 1.58 13.37 -20.57
N PHE A 58 1.62 14.36 -19.67
CA PHE A 58 2.38 15.59 -19.90
C PHE A 58 3.88 15.32 -20.06
N VAL A 59 4.44 14.42 -19.26
CA VAL A 59 5.87 14.09 -19.36
C VAL A 59 6.17 13.26 -20.60
N LEU A 60 5.30 12.31 -20.95
CA LEU A 60 5.43 11.46 -22.15
C LEU A 60 5.26 12.27 -23.45
N ASP A 61 4.30 13.19 -23.51
CA ASP A 61 4.09 14.07 -24.67
C ASP A 61 5.31 15.01 -24.90
N GLY A 62 6.09 15.29 -23.84
CA GLY A 62 7.32 16.08 -23.91
C GLY A 62 8.59 15.29 -24.31
N MET A 63 8.53 13.95 -24.35
CA MET A 63 9.68 13.09 -24.67
C MET A 63 10.30 13.36 -26.04
N PRO A 64 9.51 13.52 -27.14
CA PRO A 64 10.08 13.80 -28.45
C PRO A 64 10.84 15.13 -28.45
N GLY A 65 10.35 16.14 -27.73
CA GLY A 65 11.02 17.43 -27.59
C GLY A 65 12.38 17.31 -26.89
N LYS A 66 12.46 16.52 -25.80
CA LYS A 66 13.73 16.22 -25.13
C LYS A 66 14.71 15.47 -26.04
N GLN A 67 14.23 14.47 -26.79
CA GLN A 67 15.07 13.73 -27.74
C GLN A 67 15.58 14.63 -28.88
N MET A 68 14.71 15.46 -29.45
CA MET A 68 15.09 16.42 -30.49
C MET A 68 16.09 17.46 -29.97
N ALA A 69 15.99 17.89 -28.71
CA ALA A 69 16.97 18.78 -28.10
C ALA A 69 18.35 18.11 -27.97
N ILE A 70 18.40 16.83 -27.56
CA ILE A 70 19.66 16.07 -27.51
C ILE A 70 20.26 15.94 -28.91
N ASP A 71 19.44 15.66 -29.92
CA ASP A 71 19.89 15.54 -31.32
C ASP A 71 20.39 16.87 -31.87
N ALA A 72 19.72 17.98 -31.52
CA ALA A 72 20.15 19.32 -31.90
C ALA A 72 21.49 19.69 -31.24
N ASP A 73 21.65 19.41 -29.95
CA ASP A 73 22.89 19.68 -29.21
C ASP A 73 24.06 18.85 -29.76
N LEU A 74 23.83 17.58 -30.09
CA LEU A 74 24.84 16.69 -30.70
C LEU A 74 25.23 17.19 -32.10
N ASN A 75 24.26 17.54 -32.94
CA ASN A 75 24.51 18.07 -34.29
C ASN A 75 25.18 19.44 -34.27
N ALA A 76 24.93 20.25 -33.23
CA ALA A 76 25.60 21.53 -33.00
C ALA A 76 27.01 21.39 -32.39
N GLY A 77 27.42 20.17 -32.01
CA GLY A 77 28.70 19.91 -31.36
C GLY A 77 28.81 20.43 -29.93
N LEU A 78 27.68 20.73 -29.27
CA LEU A 78 27.62 21.18 -27.88
C LEU A 78 27.85 20.03 -26.87
N ILE A 79 27.55 18.80 -27.28
CA ILE A 79 27.75 17.58 -26.49
C ILE A 79 28.46 16.50 -27.32
N ALA A 80 29.18 15.61 -26.65
CA ALA A 80 29.81 14.45 -27.28
C ALA A 80 28.83 13.27 -27.41
N GLU A 81 29.16 12.29 -28.26
CA GLU A 81 28.32 11.10 -28.52
C GLU A 81 28.05 10.28 -27.25
N ASP A 82 29.05 10.13 -26.38
CA ASP A 82 28.90 9.43 -25.09
C ASP A 82 27.91 10.13 -24.16
N GLU A 83 27.93 11.47 -24.13
CA GLU A 83 27.01 12.27 -23.32
C GLU A 83 25.59 12.24 -23.89
N ALA A 84 25.44 12.32 -25.22
CA ALA A 84 24.15 12.17 -25.89
C ALA A 84 23.54 10.79 -25.61
N LYS A 85 24.34 9.72 -25.65
CA LYS A 85 23.89 8.36 -25.32
C LYS A 85 23.40 8.26 -23.87
N LYS A 86 24.13 8.86 -22.91
CA LYS A 86 23.73 8.90 -21.50
C LYS A 86 22.41 9.65 -21.31
N ARG A 87 22.27 10.85 -21.88
CA ARG A 87 21.03 11.64 -21.79
C ARG A 87 19.84 10.94 -22.44
N ARG A 88 20.04 10.26 -23.58
CA ARG A 88 18.97 9.46 -24.20
C ARG A 88 18.54 8.32 -23.27
N ALA A 89 19.47 7.63 -22.62
CA ALA A 89 19.14 6.58 -21.66
C ALA A 89 18.35 7.13 -20.45
N GLU A 90 18.68 8.32 -19.96
CA GLU A 90 17.92 9.00 -18.90
C GLU A 90 16.49 9.33 -19.35
N VAL A 91 16.32 9.86 -20.58
CA VAL A 91 14.99 10.14 -21.16
C VAL A 91 14.18 8.84 -21.34
N THR A 92 14.80 7.75 -21.79
CA THR A 92 14.15 6.44 -21.91
C THR A 92 13.70 5.92 -20.54
N GLN A 93 14.54 6.02 -19.50
CA GLN A 93 14.14 5.61 -18.15
C GLN A 93 12.98 6.45 -17.60
N GLU A 94 12.97 7.75 -17.87
CA GLU A 94 11.84 8.62 -17.53
C GLU A 94 10.57 8.15 -18.25
N ALA A 95 10.65 7.77 -19.52
CA ALA A 95 9.52 7.27 -20.30
C ALA A 95 8.96 5.97 -19.71
N ASP A 96 9.84 5.02 -19.42
CA ASP A 96 9.47 3.72 -18.85
C ASP A 96 8.84 3.89 -17.46
N PHE A 97 9.38 4.80 -16.63
CA PHE A 97 8.83 5.14 -15.32
C PHE A 97 7.39 5.67 -15.44
N TYR A 98 7.16 6.70 -16.26
CA TYR A 98 5.84 7.33 -16.36
C TYR A 98 4.83 6.43 -17.10
N GLY A 99 5.26 5.67 -18.10
CA GLY A 99 4.41 4.67 -18.76
C GLY A 99 3.97 3.57 -17.79
N SER A 100 4.86 3.14 -16.90
CA SER A 100 4.57 2.13 -15.89
C SER A 100 3.77 2.68 -14.72
N MET A 101 3.94 3.96 -14.37
CA MET A 101 3.14 4.66 -13.37
C MET A 101 1.68 4.79 -13.80
N ASP A 102 1.41 5.09 -15.07
CA ASP A 102 0.05 5.07 -15.64
C ASP A 102 -0.56 3.65 -15.53
N GLY A 103 0.20 2.61 -15.88
CA GLY A 103 -0.20 1.21 -15.71
C GLY A 103 -0.53 0.85 -14.26
N ALA A 104 0.40 1.09 -13.33
CA ALA A 104 0.23 0.82 -11.90
C ALA A 104 -0.98 1.56 -11.31
N SER A 105 -1.23 2.81 -11.71
CA SER A 105 -2.38 3.58 -11.24
C SER A 105 -3.73 2.98 -11.66
N LYS A 106 -3.79 2.37 -12.86
CA LYS A 106 -4.96 1.62 -13.34
C LYS A 106 -5.18 0.34 -12.54
N PHE A 107 -4.11 -0.36 -12.15
CA PHE A 107 -4.21 -1.54 -11.27
C PHE A 107 -4.73 -1.18 -9.88
N VAL A 108 -4.20 -0.11 -9.26
CA VAL A 108 -4.67 0.38 -7.95
C VAL A 108 -6.16 0.77 -8.01
N ARG A 109 -6.59 1.38 -9.12
CA ARG A 109 -8.02 1.67 -9.33
C ARG A 109 -8.87 0.42 -9.44
N GLY A 110 -8.41 -0.60 -10.16
CA GLY A 110 -9.10 -1.89 -10.27
C GLY A 110 -9.23 -2.59 -8.93
N ASP A 111 -8.14 -2.60 -8.15
CA ASP A 111 -8.10 -3.18 -6.80
C ASP A 111 -9.07 -2.49 -5.83
N ALA A 112 -9.11 -1.15 -5.81
CA ALA A 112 -10.05 -0.41 -4.97
C ALA A 112 -11.51 -0.67 -5.34
N ILE A 113 -11.83 -0.79 -6.64
CA ILE A 113 -13.21 -1.13 -7.08
C ILE A 113 -13.57 -2.54 -6.64
N ALA A 114 -12.67 -3.51 -6.83
CA ALA A 114 -12.88 -4.89 -6.41
C ALA A 114 -13.08 -5.00 -4.90
N GLY A 115 -12.26 -4.29 -4.10
CA GLY A 115 -12.39 -4.23 -2.64
C GLY A 115 -13.74 -3.70 -2.18
N ILE A 116 -14.26 -2.63 -2.81
CA ILE A 116 -15.59 -2.09 -2.50
C ILE A 116 -16.69 -3.09 -2.86
N LEU A 117 -16.59 -3.78 -4.00
CA LEU A 117 -17.57 -4.78 -4.41
C LEU A 117 -17.60 -5.97 -3.43
N ILE A 118 -16.44 -6.51 -3.09
CA ILE A 118 -16.31 -7.61 -2.12
C ILE A 118 -16.92 -7.21 -0.78
N MET A 119 -16.61 -6.00 -0.31
CA MET A 119 -17.16 -5.45 0.93
C MET A 119 -18.70 -5.37 0.90
N VAL A 120 -19.29 -4.83 -0.17
CA VAL A 120 -20.76 -4.74 -0.29
C VAL A 120 -21.38 -6.14 -0.30
N ILE A 121 -20.78 -7.08 -1.04
CA ILE A 121 -21.25 -8.48 -1.09
C ILE A 121 -21.16 -9.13 0.29
N ASN A 122 -20.06 -8.92 1.02
CA ASN A 122 -19.87 -9.49 2.36
C ASN A 122 -20.82 -8.90 3.40
N VAL A 123 -21.06 -7.58 3.37
CA VAL A 123 -22.04 -6.94 4.28
C VAL A 123 -23.45 -7.42 3.97
N VAL A 124 -23.91 -7.32 2.71
CA VAL A 124 -25.29 -7.68 2.34
C VAL A 124 -25.50 -9.19 2.47
N GLY A 125 -24.58 -10.00 1.97
CA GLY A 125 -24.63 -11.46 2.06
C GLY A 125 -24.59 -11.95 3.51
N GLY A 126 -23.70 -11.38 4.33
CA GLY A 126 -23.60 -11.70 5.75
C GLY A 126 -24.87 -11.34 6.53
N LEU A 127 -25.46 -10.16 6.28
CA LEU A 127 -26.74 -9.78 6.87
C LEU A 127 -27.89 -10.70 6.45
N LEU A 128 -27.98 -11.04 5.15
CA LEU A 128 -29.00 -11.96 4.66
C LEU A 128 -28.86 -13.36 5.27
N VAL A 129 -27.63 -13.89 5.36
CA VAL A 129 -27.37 -15.20 5.99
C VAL A 129 -27.64 -15.16 7.49
N GLY A 130 -27.27 -14.07 8.18
CA GLY A 130 -27.52 -13.91 9.61
C GLY A 130 -29.00 -13.86 9.95
N VAL A 131 -29.78 -13.07 9.21
CA VAL A 131 -31.22 -12.90 9.48
C VAL A 131 -32.05 -14.08 8.94
N LEU A 132 -31.82 -14.50 7.69
CA LEU A 132 -32.69 -15.49 7.03
C LEU A 132 -32.31 -16.93 7.36
N GLN A 133 -31.03 -17.25 7.52
CA GLN A 133 -30.59 -18.63 7.75
C GLN A 133 -30.33 -18.92 9.24
N HIS A 134 -29.83 -17.93 9.99
CA HIS A 134 -29.48 -18.11 11.40
C HIS A 134 -30.50 -17.49 12.37
N GLY A 135 -31.57 -16.86 11.85
CA GLY A 135 -32.65 -16.29 12.67
C GLY A 135 -32.19 -15.19 13.62
N MET A 136 -31.04 -14.55 13.35
CA MET A 136 -30.50 -13.50 14.20
C MET A 136 -31.30 -12.21 14.02
N ASP A 137 -31.46 -11.46 15.10
CA ASP A 137 -31.94 -10.08 15.02
C ASP A 137 -31.01 -9.24 14.13
N MET A 138 -31.59 -8.32 13.36
CA MET A 138 -30.84 -7.47 12.42
C MET A 138 -29.66 -6.75 13.08
N SER A 139 -29.78 -6.34 14.34
CA SER A 139 -28.68 -5.72 15.11
C SER A 139 -27.53 -6.69 15.38
N HIS A 140 -27.83 -7.91 15.84
CA HIS A 140 -26.83 -8.95 16.12
C HIS A 140 -26.18 -9.47 14.84
N ALA A 141 -26.94 -9.61 13.75
CA ALA A 141 -26.42 -9.95 12.44
C ALA A 141 -25.48 -8.84 11.93
N ALA A 142 -25.84 -7.58 12.12
CA ALA A 142 -24.99 -6.46 11.72
C ALA A 142 -23.67 -6.43 12.49
N GLU A 143 -23.67 -6.68 13.79
CA GLU A 143 -22.45 -6.77 14.59
C GLU A 143 -21.58 -7.97 14.20
N SER A 144 -22.18 -9.15 13.98
CA SER A 144 -21.44 -10.38 13.68
C SER A 144 -20.85 -10.42 12.26
N TYR A 145 -21.49 -9.77 11.29
CA TYR A 145 -21.08 -9.84 9.88
C TYR A 145 -20.56 -8.51 9.31
N THR A 146 -21.06 -7.37 9.77
CA THR A 146 -20.61 -6.06 9.24
C THR A 146 -19.29 -5.62 9.86
N LEU A 147 -19.11 -5.77 11.17
CA LEU A 147 -17.91 -5.31 11.87
C LEU A 147 -16.63 -6.02 11.39
N PRO A 148 -16.62 -7.36 11.22
CA PRO A 148 -15.47 -8.05 10.63
C PRO A 148 -15.23 -7.68 9.17
N THR A 149 -16.29 -7.48 8.39
CA THR A 149 -16.18 -7.07 6.97
C THR A 149 -15.55 -5.68 6.83
N ILE A 150 -15.89 -4.76 7.73
CA ILE A 150 -15.26 -3.43 7.81
C ILE A 150 -13.76 -3.57 8.10
N GLY A 151 -13.39 -4.38 9.10
CA GLY A 151 -11.99 -4.62 9.44
C GLY A 151 -11.22 -5.26 8.29
N ASP A 152 -11.83 -6.23 7.59
CA ASP A 152 -11.21 -6.93 6.47
C ASP A 152 -10.96 -5.98 5.29
N GLY A 153 -11.94 -5.13 4.96
CA GLY A 153 -11.80 -4.12 3.92
C GLY A 153 -10.71 -3.09 4.19
N LEU A 154 -10.34 -2.85 5.45
CA LEU A 154 -9.22 -1.98 5.84
C LEU A 154 -7.89 -2.73 5.81
N VAL A 155 -7.84 -3.95 6.33
CA VAL A 155 -6.62 -4.78 6.37
C VAL A 155 -6.19 -5.20 4.96
N ALA A 156 -7.15 -5.51 4.08
CA ALA A 156 -6.91 -5.90 2.69
C ALA A 156 -6.17 -4.82 1.87
N GLN A 157 -6.18 -3.56 2.31
CA GLN A 157 -5.48 -2.47 1.64
C GLN A 157 -3.96 -2.50 1.91
N ILE A 158 -3.52 -3.10 3.02
CA ILE A 158 -2.09 -3.13 3.38
C ILE A 158 -1.30 -3.96 2.35
N PRO A 159 -1.68 -5.21 2.01
CA PRO A 159 -1.01 -5.98 0.96
C PRO A 159 -1.03 -5.29 -0.40
N ALA A 160 -2.17 -4.71 -0.79
CA ALA A 160 -2.31 -4.02 -2.06
C ALA A 160 -1.32 -2.85 -2.20
N LEU A 161 -1.17 -2.05 -1.14
CA LEU A 161 -0.21 -0.95 -1.11
C LEU A 161 1.25 -1.43 -1.16
N VAL A 162 1.57 -2.53 -0.47
CA VAL A 162 2.91 -3.14 -0.51
C VAL A 162 3.24 -3.65 -1.90
N ILE A 163 2.32 -4.41 -2.53
CA ILE A 163 2.50 -4.95 -3.89
C ILE A 163 2.63 -3.81 -4.90
N SER A 164 1.77 -2.79 -4.81
CA SER A 164 1.82 -1.61 -5.69
C SER A 164 3.14 -0.86 -5.57
N THR A 165 3.62 -0.66 -4.33
CA THR A 165 4.91 0.01 -4.08
C THR A 165 6.07 -0.84 -4.59
N ALA A 166 6.07 -2.15 -4.33
CA ALA A 166 7.11 -3.07 -4.79
C ALA A 166 7.17 -3.14 -6.32
N ALA A 167 6.01 -3.28 -6.98
CA ALA A 167 5.91 -3.25 -8.44
C ALA A 167 6.40 -1.92 -9.00
N GLY A 168 6.03 -0.80 -8.36
CA GLY A 168 6.55 0.53 -8.68
C GLY A 168 8.07 0.53 -8.68
N VAL A 169 8.70 0.16 -7.55
CA VAL A 169 10.16 0.16 -7.42
C VAL A 169 10.86 -0.77 -8.41
N ILE A 170 10.36 -2.00 -8.61
CA ILE A 170 10.91 -2.95 -9.58
C ILE A 170 10.93 -2.33 -10.97
N VAL A 171 9.83 -1.70 -11.39
CA VAL A 171 9.72 -1.13 -12.72
C VAL A 171 10.56 0.15 -12.89
N THR A 172 10.79 0.90 -11.81
CA THR A 172 11.69 2.08 -11.87
C THR A 172 13.17 1.76 -12.04
N ARG A 173 13.61 0.51 -11.78
CA ARG A 173 15.05 0.15 -11.66
C ARG A 173 15.53 -0.92 -12.64
N VAL A 174 14.77 -1.19 -13.71
CA VAL A 174 15.14 -2.18 -14.74
C VAL A 174 16.42 -1.81 -15.53
N SER A 175 16.99 -0.63 -15.30
CA SER A 175 18.18 -0.12 -15.99
C SER A 175 19.54 -0.48 -15.35
N THR A 176 19.57 -1.18 -14.22
CA THR A 176 20.82 -1.67 -13.60
C THR A 176 20.93 -3.19 -13.71
N ASP A 177 22.09 -3.72 -14.13
CA ASP A 177 22.40 -5.16 -14.27
C ASP A 177 22.36 -5.98 -12.96
N GLN A 178 21.87 -5.40 -11.85
CA GLN A 178 21.76 -6.06 -10.55
C GLN A 178 20.31 -6.33 -10.18
N ASP A 179 20.08 -7.44 -9.48
CA ASP A 179 18.75 -7.82 -8.99
C ASP A 179 18.24 -6.76 -8.00
N VAL A 180 17.18 -6.06 -8.38
CA VAL A 180 16.59 -4.96 -7.61
C VAL A 180 16.15 -5.43 -6.22
N GLY A 181 15.70 -6.68 -6.10
CA GLY A 181 15.29 -7.26 -4.83
C GLY A 181 16.45 -7.35 -3.84
N GLU A 182 17.62 -7.77 -4.31
CA GLU A 182 18.81 -7.96 -3.47
C GLU A 182 19.34 -6.61 -2.96
N GLN A 183 19.35 -5.58 -3.81
CA GLN A 183 19.71 -4.22 -3.40
C GLN A 183 18.74 -3.63 -2.38
N MET A 184 17.42 -3.81 -2.57
CA MET A 184 16.42 -3.26 -1.66
C MET A 184 16.49 -3.91 -0.28
N VAL A 185 16.60 -5.24 -0.23
CA VAL A 185 16.80 -5.97 1.03
C VAL A 185 18.09 -5.50 1.69
N GLY A 186 19.18 -5.39 0.94
CA GLY A 186 20.43 -4.82 1.41
C GLY A 186 20.24 -3.42 2.04
N GLN A 187 19.58 -2.49 1.36
CA GLN A 187 19.38 -1.12 1.85
C GLN A 187 18.47 -1.05 3.08
N LEU A 188 17.39 -1.84 3.12
CA LEU A 188 16.47 -1.90 4.27
C LEU A 188 17.18 -2.40 5.53
N PHE A 189 18.00 -3.46 5.39
CA PHE A 189 18.78 -4.05 6.48
C PHE A 189 20.18 -3.44 6.65
N SER A 190 20.49 -2.32 5.98
CA SER A 190 21.74 -1.57 6.18
C SER A 190 21.50 -0.19 6.78
N ASN A 191 20.26 0.26 6.90
CA ASN A 191 19.93 1.59 7.42
C ASN A 191 19.25 1.50 8.80
N PRO A 192 19.98 1.78 9.90
CA PRO A 192 19.44 1.72 11.25
C PRO A 192 18.23 2.63 11.48
N ARG A 193 18.14 3.77 10.77
CA ARG A 193 17.00 4.68 10.91
C ARG A 193 15.71 4.07 10.39
N VAL A 194 15.78 3.36 9.26
CA VAL A 194 14.60 2.69 8.67
C VAL A 194 14.06 1.66 9.66
N MET A 195 14.93 0.83 10.22
CA MET A 195 14.51 -0.22 11.15
C MET A 195 13.96 0.33 12.47
N LEU A 196 14.52 1.44 12.97
CA LEU A 196 14.05 2.10 14.19
C LEU A 196 12.67 2.74 13.98
N LEU A 197 12.42 3.34 12.81
CA LEU A 197 11.08 3.84 12.44
C LEU A 197 10.08 2.69 12.29
N SER A 198 10.43 1.61 11.60
CA SER A 198 9.57 0.43 11.46
C SER A 198 9.23 -0.19 12.82
N ALA A 199 10.22 -0.30 13.72
CA ALA A 199 10.01 -0.81 15.07
C ALA A 199 9.09 0.09 15.90
N ALA A 200 9.23 1.42 15.79
CA ALA A 200 8.38 2.38 16.48
C ALA A 200 6.92 2.26 16.02
N VAL A 201 6.68 2.17 14.70
CA VAL A 201 5.32 2.00 14.15
C VAL A 201 4.71 0.67 14.59
N LEU A 202 5.44 -0.45 14.46
CA LEU A 202 4.96 -1.75 14.92
C LEU A 202 4.74 -1.81 16.42
N GLY A 203 5.57 -1.10 17.20
CA GLY A 203 5.44 -1.01 18.65
C GLY A 203 4.18 -0.25 19.06
N LEU A 204 3.90 0.88 18.43
CA LEU A 204 2.67 1.64 18.63
C LEU A 204 1.43 0.82 18.25
N LEU A 205 1.48 0.10 17.12
CA LEU A 205 0.39 -0.80 16.72
C LEU A 205 0.20 -1.96 17.71
N GLY A 206 1.28 -2.53 18.23
CA GLY A 206 1.25 -3.59 19.24
C GLY A 206 0.77 -3.14 20.62
N MET A 207 0.64 -1.84 20.86
CA MET A 207 0.02 -1.29 22.07
C MET A 207 -1.50 -1.11 21.94
N VAL A 208 -2.06 -1.27 20.74
CA VAL A 208 -3.50 -1.13 20.51
C VAL A 208 -4.23 -2.33 21.14
N PRO A 209 -5.25 -2.11 21.98
CA PRO A 209 -6.01 -3.21 22.59
C PRO A 209 -6.74 -4.04 21.54
N GLY A 210 -6.75 -5.37 21.72
CA GLY A 210 -7.36 -6.33 20.79
C GLY A 210 -6.38 -6.88 19.74
N MET A 211 -5.25 -6.22 19.49
CA MET A 211 -4.24 -6.72 18.55
C MET A 211 -3.49 -7.96 19.09
N PRO A 212 -2.85 -8.75 18.22
CA PRO A 212 -1.88 -9.78 18.60
C PRO A 212 -0.60 -9.17 19.21
N ASN A 213 -0.71 -8.51 20.37
CA ASN A 213 0.34 -7.68 20.97
C ASN A 213 1.65 -8.45 21.13
N LEU A 214 1.59 -9.74 21.48
CA LEU A 214 2.78 -10.58 21.60
C LEU A 214 3.55 -10.69 20.28
N VAL A 215 2.86 -10.82 19.15
CA VAL A 215 3.49 -10.90 17.81
C VAL A 215 4.11 -9.55 17.45
N PHE A 216 3.35 -8.46 17.57
CA PHE A 216 3.83 -7.12 17.23
C PHE A 216 5.01 -6.69 18.11
N LEU A 217 4.93 -6.90 19.42
CA LEU A 217 6.01 -6.56 20.36
C LEU A 217 7.27 -7.41 20.14
N LEU A 218 7.12 -8.68 19.76
CA LEU A 218 8.25 -9.54 19.39
C LEU A 218 8.95 -9.00 18.13
N PHE A 219 8.20 -8.65 17.09
CA PHE A 219 8.77 -8.03 15.89
C PHE A 219 9.42 -6.68 16.20
N THR A 220 8.80 -5.84 17.04
CA THR A 220 9.41 -4.59 17.51
C THR A 220 10.72 -4.83 18.22
N ALA A 221 10.79 -5.79 19.15
CA ALA A 221 12.01 -6.15 19.86
C ALA A 221 13.09 -6.67 18.90
N ALA A 222 12.72 -7.50 17.92
CA ALA A 222 13.63 -8.00 16.89
C ALA A 222 14.22 -6.86 16.03
N LEU A 223 13.38 -5.94 15.56
CA LEU A 223 13.81 -4.80 14.76
C LEU A 223 14.68 -3.83 15.55
N LEU A 224 14.36 -3.55 16.82
CA LEU A 224 15.20 -2.75 17.71
C LEU A 224 16.54 -3.43 17.99
N GLY A 225 16.54 -4.75 18.22
CA GLY A 225 17.75 -5.54 18.43
C GLY A 225 18.66 -5.52 17.20
N LEU A 226 18.11 -5.71 16.01
CA LEU A 226 18.86 -5.61 14.76
C LEU A 226 19.34 -4.17 14.50
N ALA A 227 18.53 -3.14 14.77
CA ALA A 227 18.92 -1.74 14.63
C ALA A 227 20.09 -1.38 15.57
N TRP A 228 20.07 -1.88 16.80
CA TRP A 228 21.15 -1.71 17.76
C TRP A 228 22.43 -2.43 17.32
N TRP A 229 22.30 -3.66 16.82
CA TRP A 229 23.43 -4.44 16.29
C TRP A 229 24.12 -3.77 15.10
N MET A 230 23.35 -3.19 14.16
CA MET A 230 23.90 -2.46 13.02
C MET A 230 24.56 -1.15 13.43
N ARG A 231 23.98 -0.40 14.37
CA ARG A 231 24.56 0.84 14.88
C ARG A 231 25.92 0.61 15.58
N GLY A 232 26.07 -0.57 16.21
CA GLY A 232 27.35 -1.01 16.78
C GLY A 232 28.43 -1.33 15.75
N ARG A 233 28.06 -1.57 14.48
CA ARG A 233 29.00 -1.82 13.37
C ARG A 233 29.44 -0.54 12.66
N GLU A 234 28.59 0.48 12.56
CA GLU A 234 28.96 1.81 12.04
C GLU A 234 29.96 2.56 12.95
N THR A 235 30.12 2.12 14.20
CA THR A 235 30.96 2.78 15.21
C THR A 235 32.31 2.09 15.45
N GLN A 236 32.64 1.03 14.71
CA GLN A 236 34.00 0.46 14.71
C GLN A 236 34.79 1.03 13.52
N PRO A 237 35.86 1.80 13.76
CA PRO A 237 36.69 2.42 12.72
C PRO A 237 37.52 1.40 11.93
#